data_AF-A0A4S8PSZ9-F1
#
_entry.id   AF-A0A4S8PSZ9-F1
#
_cell.length_a   1.000
_cell.length_b   1.000
_cell.length_c   1.000
_cell.angle_alpha   90.00
_cell.angle_beta   90.00
_cell.angle_gamma   90.00
#
_symmetry.space_group_name_H-M   'P 1'
#
loop_
_entity.id
_entity.type
_entity.pdbx_description
1 polymer ?
#
loop_
_entity_poly.entity_id
_entity_poly.type
_entity_poly.pdbx_seq_one_letter_code
_entity_poly.pdbx_strand_id
1 'polypeptide(L)'
;MTDADWQARLDALWARLDAMGREEFVAAMKELAAERGPDDPVALFEIGGAHDSTGFTEQAVGYYERAIAAGLDGVRRRRVVIQMASSLRETGHPERALAMLGVERANGSDAYDDALAMCEALTLAKLGREREGLSVALVALAPHLPRYQRSTVNYARGLIGREPL
;
A
#
# COMPACT_ATOMS: atom_id res chain seq x y z
N MET A 1 3.98 -28.02 10.15
CA MET A 1 4.54 -27.19 9.07
C MET A 1 5.30 -26.05 9.70
N THR A 2 6.51 -25.74 9.25
CA THR A 2 7.27 -24.61 9.80
C THR A 2 6.85 -23.30 9.14
N ASP A 3 7.17 -22.17 9.76
CA ASP A 3 6.96 -20.83 9.20
C ASP A 3 7.73 -20.63 7.90
N ALA A 4 8.94 -21.18 7.82
CA ALA A 4 9.75 -21.15 6.62
C ALA A 4 9.11 -21.95 5.47
N ASP A 5 8.59 -23.14 5.74
CA ASP A 5 7.94 -23.96 4.70
C ASP A 5 6.71 -23.27 4.12
N TRP A 6 5.90 -22.65 4.98
CA TRP A 6 4.71 -21.92 4.54
C TRP A 6 5.07 -20.68 3.73
N GLN A 7 6.06 -19.89 4.19
CA GLN A 7 6.52 -18.70 3.47
C GLN A 7 7.08 -19.07 2.09
N ALA A 8 7.85 -20.15 1.97
CA ALA A 8 8.36 -20.61 0.68
C ALA A 8 7.24 -20.99 -0.31
N ARG A 9 6.17 -21.62 0.18
CA ARG A 9 4.98 -21.96 -0.63
C ARG A 9 4.19 -20.72 -1.03
N LEU A 10 4.08 -19.75 -0.12
CA LEU A 10 3.45 -18.46 -0.39
C LEU A 10 4.20 -17.70 -1.50
N ASP A 11 5.54 -17.62 -1.39
CA ASP A 11 6.38 -16.98 -2.40
C ASP A 11 6.27 -17.69 -3.76
N ALA A 12 6.26 -19.04 -3.75
CA ALA A 12 6.08 -19.84 -4.96
C ALA A 12 4.69 -19.65 -5.59
N LEU A 13 3.65 -19.43 -4.79
CA LEU A 13 2.32 -19.09 -5.29
C LEU A 13 2.33 -17.70 -5.93
N TRP A 14 2.84 -16.67 -5.24
CA TRP A 14 2.95 -15.31 -5.78
C TRP A 14 3.73 -15.24 -7.11
N ALA A 15 4.79 -16.03 -7.25
CA ALA A 15 5.55 -16.12 -8.50
C ALA A 15 4.74 -16.63 -9.70
N ARG A 16 3.55 -17.21 -9.46
CA ARG A 16 2.63 -17.75 -10.48
C ARG A 16 1.43 -16.84 -10.74
N LEU A 17 1.34 -15.66 -10.10
CA LEU A 17 0.20 -14.73 -10.25
C LEU A 17 -0.19 -14.51 -11.72
N ASP A 18 0.76 -14.14 -12.56
CA ASP A 18 0.51 -13.83 -13.98
C ASP A 18 0.22 -15.06 -14.85
N ALA A 19 0.48 -16.26 -14.32
CA ALA A 19 0.27 -17.53 -15.00
C ALA A 19 -1.05 -18.22 -14.62
N MET A 20 -1.82 -17.65 -13.69
CA MET A 20 -3.06 -18.21 -13.16
C MET A 20 -4.26 -17.31 -13.48
N GLY A 21 -5.45 -17.91 -13.56
CA GLY A 21 -6.69 -17.13 -13.62
C GLY A 21 -6.92 -16.36 -12.30
N ARG A 22 -7.57 -15.20 -12.37
CA ARG A 22 -7.84 -14.37 -11.18
C ARG A 22 -8.58 -15.13 -10.08
N GLU A 23 -9.64 -15.87 -10.41
CA GLU A 23 -10.40 -16.67 -9.44
C GLU A 23 -9.57 -17.85 -8.90
N GLU A 24 -8.79 -18.49 -9.77
CA GLU A 24 -7.92 -19.63 -9.44
C GLU A 24 -6.84 -19.21 -8.43
N PHE A 25 -6.19 -18.07 -8.67
CA PHE A 25 -5.16 -17.54 -7.78
C PHE A 25 -5.72 -17.19 -6.40
N VAL A 26 -6.88 -16.52 -6.36
CA VAL A 26 -7.56 -16.19 -5.09
C VAL A 26 -7.96 -17.46 -4.34
N ALA A 27 -8.46 -18.48 -5.02
CA ALA A 27 -8.80 -19.76 -4.40
C ALA A 27 -7.57 -20.45 -3.81
N ALA A 28 -6.48 -20.58 -4.59
CA ALA A 28 -5.22 -21.15 -4.13
C ALA A 28 -4.62 -20.39 -2.93
N MET A 29 -4.72 -19.06 -2.92
CA MET A 29 -4.26 -18.24 -1.80
C MET A 29 -5.09 -18.52 -0.54
N LYS A 30 -6.42 -18.61 -0.66
CA LYS A 30 -7.29 -18.94 0.47
C LYS A 30 -7.01 -20.32 1.03
N GLU A 31 -6.78 -21.32 0.18
CA GLU A 31 -6.42 -22.67 0.61
C GLU A 31 -5.11 -22.68 1.40
N LEU A 32 -4.06 -22.03 0.89
CA LEU A 32 -2.77 -21.93 1.58
C LEU A 32 -2.88 -21.14 2.90
N ALA A 33 -3.65 -20.06 2.91
CA ALA A 33 -3.87 -19.22 4.08
C ALA A 33 -4.66 -19.95 5.18
N ALA A 34 -5.58 -20.85 4.83
CA ALA A 34 -6.37 -21.61 5.79
C ALA A 34 -5.51 -22.50 6.72
N GLU A 35 -4.30 -22.87 6.29
CA GLU A 35 -3.36 -23.65 7.10
C GLU A 35 -2.83 -22.89 8.35
N ARG A 36 -2.98 -21.56 8.38
CA ARG A 36 -2.56 -20.67 9.48
C ARG A 36 -3.69 -20.34 10.46
N GLY A 37 -4.93 -20.66 10.08
CA GLY A 37 -6.14 -20.30 10.83
C GLY A 37 -6.85 -19.05 10.28
N PRO A 38 -8.14 -18.89 10.58
CA PRO A 38 -9.01 -17.89 9.93
C PRO A 38 -8.71 -16.43 10.32
N ASP A 39 -8.00 -16.21 11.43
CA ASP A 39 -7.69 -14.88 11.98
C ASP A 39 -6.17 -14.62 12.09
N ASP A 40 -5.33 -15.43 11.43
CA ASP A 40 -3.91 -15.14 11.34
C ASP A 40 -3.69 -13.83 10.54
N PRO A 41 -3.02 -12.82 11.12
CA PRO A 41 -2.90 -11.50 10.51
C PRO A 41 -2.15 -11.53 9.17
N VAL A 42 -1.15 -12.42 9.03
CA VAL A 42 -0.38 -12.55 7.79
C VAL A 42 -1.21 -13.26 6.72
N ALA A 43 -1.90 -14.34 7.08
CA ALA A 43 -2.80 -15.06 6.17
C ALA A 43 -3.91 -14.14 5.62
N LEU A 44 -4.51 -13.31 6.49
CA LEU A 44 -5.50 -12.30 6.09
C LEU A 44 -4.89 -11.26 5.13
N PHE A 45 -3.68 -10.80 5.43
CA PHE A 45 -2.96 -9.88 4.56
C PHE A 45 -2.77 -10.46 3.15
N GLU A 46 -2.28 -11.70 3.05
CA GLU A 46 -1.99 -12.33 1.76
C GLU A 46 -3.27 -12.60 0.96
N ILE A 47 -4.38 -12.96 1.62
CA ILE A 47 -5.69 -13.06 0.95
C ILE A 47 -6.13 -11.69 0.41
N GLY A 48 -5.98 -10.62 1.19
CA GLY A 48 -6.27 -9.25 0.75
C GLY A 48 -5.44 -8.87 -0.48
N GLY A 49 -4.13 -9.14 -0.42
CA GLY A 49 -3.20 -8.97 -1.53
C GLY A 49 -3.66 -9.71 -2.78
N ALA A 50 -4.01 -10.99 -2.66
CA ALA A 50 -4.46 -11.78 -3.80
C ALA A 50 -5.71 -11.22 -4.46
N HIS A 51 -6.69 -10.73 -3.69
CA HIS A 51 -7.87 -10.08 -4.26
C HIS A 51 -7.49 -8.77 -4.98
N ASP A 52 -6.68 -7.92 -4.35
CA ASP A 52 -6.30 -6.61 -4.91
C ASP A 52 -5.50 -6.77 -6.21
N SER A 53 -4.46 -7.62 -6.21
CA SER A 53 -3.61 -7.89 -7.36
C SER A 53 -4.33 -8.55 -8.54
N THR A 54 -5.49 -9.17 -8.31
CA THR A 54 -6.29 -9.84 -9.35
C THR A 54 -7.56 -9.06 -9.73
N GLY A 55 -7.72 -7.83 -9.21
CA GLY A 55 -8.80 -6.91 -9.56
C GLY A 55 -10.13 -7.15 -8.83
N PHE A 56 -10.09 -7.82 -7.67
CA PHE A 56 -11.20 -7.91 -6.70
C PHE A 56 -11.01 -6.89 -5.57
N THR A 57 -10.80 -5.64 -5.96
CA THR A 57 -10.35 -4.56 -5.07
C THR A 57 -11.30 -4.27 -3.91
N GLU A 58 -12.62 -4.37 -4.11
CA GLU A 58 -13.60 -4.19 -3.03
C GLU A 58 -13.47 -5.25 -1.93
N GLN A 59 -13.26 -6.52 -2.32
CA GLN A 59 -13.10 -7.62 -1.38
C GLN A 59 -11.80 -7.50 -0.57
N ALA A 60 -10.75 -6.93 -1.15
CA ALA A 60 -9.44 -6.79 -0.50
C ALA A 60 -9.49 -5.95 0.79
N VAL A 61 -10.28 -4.86 0.78
CA VAL A 61 -10.38 -3.92 1.92
C VAL A 61 -10.78 -4.63 3.21
N GLY A 62 -11.78 -5.52 3.16
CA GLY A 62 -12.24 -6.24 4.35
C GLY A 62 -11.19 -7.19 4.93
N TYR A 63 -10.35 -7.81 4.09
CA TYR A 63 -9.24 -8.64 4.56
C TYR A 63 -8.13 -7.80 5.20
N TYR A 64 -7.79 -6.66 4.60
CA TYR A 64 -6.81 -5.74 5.16
C TYR A 64 -7.22 -5.16 6.52
N GLU A 65 -8.49 -4.78 6.68
CA GLU A 65 -9.04 -4.34 7.97
C GLU A 65 -8.91 -5.42 9.04
N ARG A 66 -9.28 -6.67 8.70
CA ARG A 66 -9.15 -7.81 9.62
C ARG A 66 -7.69 -8.09 9.95
N ALA A 67 -6.77 -8.01 8.99
CA ALA A 67 -5.35 -8.21 9.23
C ALA A 67 -4.78 -7.20 10.23
N ILE A 68 -5.13 -5.91 10.06
CA ILE A 68 -4.73 -4.85 11.02
C ILE A 68 -5.36 -5.11 12.39
N ALA A 69 -6.66 -5.44 12.46
CA ALA A 69 -7.36 -5.71 13.71
C ALA A 69 -6.80 -6.94 14.45
N ALA A 70 -6.32 -7.95 13.71
CA ALA A 70 -5.64 -9.13 14.23
C ALA A 70 -4.18 -8.87 14.67
N GLY A 71 -3.71 -7.61 14.58
CA GLY A 71 -2.40 -7.21 15.09
C GLY A 71 -1.25 -7.30 14.08
N LEU A 72 -1.54 -7.27 12.77
CA LEU A 72 -0.47 -7.19 11.77
C LEU A 72 0.44 -5.98 12.02
N ASP A 73 1.74 -6.22 12.10
CA ASP A 73 2.74 -5.23 12.47
C ASP A 73 3.90 -5.13 11.46
N GLY A 74 4.89 -4.29 11.81
CA GLY A 74 6.11 -4.11 11.05
C GLY A 74 5.91 -3.73 9.57
N VAL A 75 6.79 -4.25 8.73
CA VAL A 75 6.79 -3.96 7.28
C VAL A 75 5.51 -4.44 6.59
N ARG A 76 4.90 -5.54 7.04
CA ARG A 76 3.64 -6.02 6.46
C ARG A 76 2.50 -5.05 6.74
N ARG A 77 2.46 -4.46 7.94
CA ARG A 77 1.49 -3.41 8.26
C ARG A 77 1.62 -2.19 7.33
N ARG A 78 2.85 -1.70 7.10
CA ARG A 78 3.14 -0.60 6.16
C ARG A 78 2.58 -0.90 4.76
N ARG A 79 2.87 -2.10 4.27
CA ARG A 79 2.38 -2.58 2.96
C ARG A 79 0.86 -2.66 2.92
N VAL A 80 0.20 -3.18 3.97
CA VAL A 80 -1.26 -3.25 4.04
C VAL A 80 -1.88 -1.86 3.93
N VAL A 81 -1.37 -0.87 4.65
CA VAL A 81 -1.91 0.49 4.59
C VAL A 81 -1.81 1.06 3.17
N ILE A 82 -0.67 0.92 2.51
CA ILE A 82 -0.46 1.43 1.14
C ILE A 82 -1.43 0.76 0.16
N GLN A 83 -1.55 -0.57 0.22
CA GLN A 83 -2.46 -1.34 -0.65
C GLN A 83 -3.92 -1.00 -0.38
N MET A 84 -4.34 -1.02 0.89
CA MET A 84 -5.69 -0.67 1.29
C MET A 84 -6.07 0.77 0.90
N ALA A 85 -5.14 1.73 1.00
CA ALA A 85 -5.38 3.09 0.53
C ALA A 85 -5.60 3.15 -0.98
N SER A 86 -4.83 2.38 -1.75
CA SER A 86 -5.03 2.24 -3.19
C SER A 86 -6.41 1.66 -3.49
N SER A 87 -6.80 0.58 -2.81
CA SER A 87 -8.10 -0.05 -2.99
C SER A 87 -9.25 0.91 -2.64
N LEU A 88 -9.15 1.63 -1.52
CA LEU A 88 -10.14 2.65 -1.10
C LEU A 88 -10.26 3.79 -2.11
N ARG A 89 -9.14 4.27 -2.68
CA ARG A 89 -9.16 5.32 -3.71
C ARG A 89 -9.91 4.88 -4.96
N GLU A 90 -9.73 3.64 -5.39
CA GLU A 90 -10.42 3.12 -6.59
C GLU A 90 -11.87 2.77 -6.35
N THR A 91 -12.24 2.37 -5.13
CA THR A 91 -13.60 1.97 -4.75
C THR A 91 -14.48 3.14 -4.25
N GLY A 92 -14.02 4.39 -4.40
CA GLY A 92 -14.83 5.58 -4.11
C GLY A 92 -14.73 6.11 -2.69
N HIS A 93 -13.67 5.77 -1.96
CA HIS A 93 -13.38 6.26 -0.60
C HIS A 93 -12.03 6.99 -0.48
N PRO A 94 -11.69 7.94 -1.37
CA PRO A 94 -10.38 8.59 -1.39
C PRO A 94 -10.09 9.44 -0.14
N GLU A 95 -11.08 10.03 0.52
CA GLU A 95 -10.87 10.79 1.77
C GLU A 95 -10.39 9.88 2.89
N ARG A 96 -10.98 8.67 2.98
CA ARG A 96 -10.59 7.65 3.96
C ARG A 96 -9.17 7.15 3.67
N ALA A 97 -8.85 6.92 2.39
CA ALA A 97 -7.50 6.58 1.97
C ALA A 97 -6.49 7.65 2.40
N LEU A 98 -6.79 8.93 2.16
CA LEU A 98 -5.90 10.03 2.51
C LEU A 98 -5.67 10.14 4.02
N ALA A 99 -6.73 10.05 4.82
CA ALA A 99 -6.63 10.10 6.27
C ALA A 99 -5.73 8.98 6.82
N MET A 100 -5.90 7.77 6.29
CA MET A 100 -5.09 6.62 6.67
C MET A 100 -3.61 6.78 6.30
N LEU A 101 -3.31 7.28 5.09
CA LEU A 101 -1.94 7.57 4.65
C LEU A 101 -1.27 8.63 5.54
N GLY A 102 -2.03 9.66 5.96
CA GLY A 102 -1.53 10.68 6.87
C GLY A 102 -1.16 10.13 8.26
N VAL A 103 -1.98 9.23 8.81
CA VAL A 103 -1.66 8.53 10.06
C VAL A 103 -0.41 7.67 9.90
N GLU A 104 -0.32 6.93 8.82
CA GLU A 104 0.81 6.03 8.56
C GLU A 104 2.13 6.78 8.35
N ARG A 105 2.08 7.94 7.69
CA ARG A 105 3.23 8.85 7.56
C ARG A 105 3.75 9.32 8.92
N ALA A 106 2.86 9.53 9.90
CA ALA A 106 3.25 9.93 11.25
C ALA A 106 3.81 8.78 12.11
N ASN A 107 3.59 7.52 11.71
CA ASN A 107 4.03 6.34 12.46
C ASN A 107 5.51 6.00 12.28
N GLY A 108 6.22 6.68 11.37
CA GLY A 108 7.66 6.49 11.17
C GLY A 108 8.09 6.51 9.71
N SER A 109 9.40 6.41 9.52
CA SER A 109 10.08 6.37 8.22
C SER A 109 10.71 5.00 8.01
N ASP A 110 10.54 4.43 6.81
CA ASP A 110 11.12 3.16 6.41
C ASP A 110 11.37 3.11 4.88
N ALA A 111 11.75 1.94 4.37
CA ALA A 111 12.03 1.74 2.94
C ALA A 111 10.81 1.95 2.02
N TYR A 112 9.60 2.12 2.56
CA TYR A 112 8.37 2.34 1.80
C TYR A 112 7.89 3.79 1.81
N ASP A 113 8.69 4.75 2.33
CA ASP A 113 8.33 6.18 2.34
C ASP A 113 7.94 6.72 0.96
N ASP A 114 8.70 6.34 -0.08
CA ASP A 114 8.41 6.76 -1.45
C ASP A 114 7.11 6.15 -1.98
N ALA A 115 6.83 4.89 -1.64
CA ALA A 115 5.59 4.22 -2.03
C ALA A 115 4.38 4.84 -1.32
N LEU A 116 4.52 5.19 -0.04
CA LEU A 116 3.52 5.91 0.73
C LEU A 116 3.24 7.29 0.11
N ALA A 117 4.30 8.05 -0.21
CA ALA A 117 4.19 9.36 -0.84
C ALA A 117 3.53 9.29 -2.22
N MET A 118 3.87 8.28 -3.03
CA MET A 118 3.25 8.02 -4.33
C MET A 118 1.75 7.72 -4.18
N CYS A 119 1.36 6.86 -3.24
CA CYS A 119 -0.05 6.55 -3.00
C CYS A 119 -0.82 7.79 -2.50
N GLU A 120 -0.20 8.62 -1.66
CA GLU A 120 -0.79 9.88 -1.19
C GLU A 120 -0.96 10.90 -2.32
N ALA A 121 0.04 11.06 -3.17
CA ALA A 121 -0.05 11.97 -4.32
C ALA A 121 -1.19 11.58 -5.28
N LEU A 122 -1.33 10.29 -5.58
CA LEU A 122 -2.44 9.78 -6.41
C LEU A 122 -3.80 9.96 -5.74
N THR A 123 -3.87 9.79 -4.42
CA THR A 123 -5.10 9.99 -3.65
C THR A 123 -5.50 11.47 -3.61
N LEU A 124 -4.53 12.38 -3.43
CA LEU A 124 -4.75 13.82 -3.54
C LEU A 124 -5.23 14.21 -4.94
N ALA A 125 -4.66 13.62 -6.00
CA ALA A 125 -5.13 13.86 -7.36
C ALA A 125 -6.58 13.39 -7.57
N LYS A 126 -6.96 12.20 -7.06
CA LYS A 126 -8.35 11.72 -7.10
C LYS A 126 -9.34 12.69 -6.42
N LEU A 127 -8.87 13.44 -5.42
CA LEU A 127 -9.63 14.43 -4.66
C LEU A 127 -9.62 15.85 -5.28
N GLY A 128 -9.02 16.05 -6.46
CA GLY A 128 -8.88 17.38 -7.07
C GLY A 128 -7.87 18.29 -6.34
N ARG A 129 -6.92 17.69 -5.62
CA ARG A 129 -5.83 18.37 -4.89
C ARG A 129 -4.48 18.11 -5.56
N GLU A 130 -4.44 18.19 -6.89
CA GLU A 130 -3.29 17.79 -7.71
C GLU A 130 -2.02 18.58 -7.39
N ARG A 131 -2.15 19.87 -7.04
CA ARG A 131 -0.99 20.70 -6.64
C ARG A 131 -0.35 20.19 -5.35
N GLU A 132 -1.16 19.74 -4.40
CA GLU A 132 -0.69 19.15 -3.16
C GLU A 132 -0.06 17.78 -3.43
N GLY A 133 -0.71 16.96 -4.27
CA GLY A 133 -0.15 15.67 -4.69
C GLY A 133 1.18 15.80 -5.41
N LEU A 134 1.31 16.76 -6.33
CA LEU A 134 2.56 17.05 -7.02
C LEU A 134 3.63 17.55 -6.05
N SER A 135 3.28 18.35 -5.05
CA SER A 135 4.19 18.76 -3.99
C SER A 135 4.75 17.54 -3.24
N VAL A 136 3.88 16.61 -2.82
CA VAL A 136 4.27 15.36 -2.15
C VAL A 136 5.23 14.55 -3.03
N ALA A 137 4.90 14.35 -4.30
CA ALA A 137 5.73 13.58 -5.24
C ALA A 137 7.11 14.22 -5.48
N LEU A 138 7.18 15.55 -5.62
CA LEU A 138 8.45 16.25 -5.83
C LEU A 138 9.34 16.21 -4.59
N VAL A 139 8.76 16.28 -3.38
CA VAL A 139 9.52 16.10 -2.14
C VAL A 139 10.10 14.70 -2.06
N ALA A 140 9.32 13.66 -2.39
CA ALA A 140 9.79 12.28 -2.42
C ALA A 140 10.86 12.03 -3.50
N LEU A 141 10.75 12.67 -4.67
CA LEU A 141 11.73 12.54 -5.75
C LEU A 141 13.07 13.21 -5.43
N ALA A 142 13.07 14.32 -4.67
CA ALA A 142 14.25 15.17 -4.50
C ALA A 142 15.52 14.44 -4.03
N PRO A 143 15.48 13.51 -3.04
CA PRO A 143 16.65 12.75 -2.61
C PRO A 143 17.27 11.86 -3.69
N HIS A 144 16.48 11.45 -4.69
CA HIS A 144 16.92 10.57 -5.78
C HIS A 144 17.57 11.31 -6.95
N LEU A 145 17.50 12.64 -6.97
CA LEU A 145 18.10 13.42 -8.04
C LEU A 145 19.62 13.55 -7.83
N PRO A 146 20.44 13.49 -8.89
CA PRO A 146 21.88 13.71 -8.79
C PRO A 146 22.25 15.18 -8.54
N ARG A 147 21.34 16.11 -8.88
CA ARG A 147 21.44 17.56 -8.66
C ARG A 147 20.04 18.15 -8.50
N TYR A 148 19.94 19.42 -8.12
CA TYR A 148 18.67 20.16 -8.00
C TYR A 148 17.74 19.72 -6.85
N GLN A 149 18.29 19.07 -5.81
CA GLN A 149 17.50 18.58 -4.67
C GLN A 149 16.83 19.76 -3.95
N ARG A 150 17.60 20.77 -3.54
CA ARG A 150 17.07 21.97 -2.86
C ARG A 150 16.05 22.74 -3.70
N SER A 151 16.33 22.95 -4.98
CA SER A 151 15.39 23.65 -5.87
C SER A 151 14.09 22.88 -6.07
N THR A 152 14.16 21.54 -6.20
CA THR A 152 12.97 20.68 -6.32
C THR A 152 12.09 20.78 -5.08
N VAL A 153 12.68 20.75 -3.88
CA VAL A 153 11.94 20.97 -2.63
C VAL A 153 11.33 22.37 -2.58
N ASN A 154 12.04 23.41 -3.04
CA ASN A 154 11.50 24.77 -3.08
C ASN A 154 10.33 24.93 -4.07
N TYR A 155 10.38 24.28 -5.23
CA TYR A 155 9.25 24.23 -6.17
C TYR A 155 8.06 23.50 -5.55
N ALA A 156 8.29 22.37 -4.90
CA ALA A 156 7.24 21.63 -4.20
C ALA A 156 6.55 22.49 -3.13
N ARG A 157 7.32 23.25 -2.33
CA ARG A 157 6.79 24.19 -1.33
C ARG A 157 5.97 25.30 -1.97
N GLY A 158 6.44 25.87 -3.08
CA GLY A 158 5.72 26.90 -3.84
C GLY A 158 4.38 26.43 -4.40
N LEU A 159 4.22 25.15 -4.76
CA LEU A 159 2.95 24.60 -5.24
C LEU A 159 1.81 24.74 -4.23
N ILE A 160 2.16 24.71 -2.94
CA ILE A 160 1.24 24.77 -1.79
C ILE A 160 1.38 26.08 -1.00
N GLY A 161 1.96 27.13 -1.60
CA GLY A 161 2.04 28.47 -1.01
C GLY A 161 2.98 28.60 0.18
N ARG A 162 3.96 27.69 0.34
CA ARG A 162 5.00 27.78 1.39
C ARG A 162 6.24 28.49 0.88
N GLU A 163 6.86 29.29 1.74
CA GLU A 163 8.13 29.96 1.44
C GLU A 163 9.26 28.94 1.17
N PRO A 164 10.23 29.27 0.30
CA PRO A 164 11.43 28.44 0.07
C PRO A 164 12.23 28.17 1.36
N LEU A 165 12.96 27.04 1.38
CA LEU A 165 13.98 26.74 2.39
C LEU A 165 15.22 27.64 2.25
#